data_AF-A0A2V7XVS1-F1
#
_entry.id   AF-A0A2V7XVS1-F1
#
_cell.length_a   1.000
_cell.length_b   1.000
_cell.length_c   1.000
_cell.angle_alpha   90.00
_cell.angle_beta   90.00
_cell.angle_gamma   90.00
#
_symmetry.space_group_name_H-M   'P 1'
#
loop_
_entity.id
_entity.type
_entity.pdbx_description
1 polymer ?
#
loop_
_entity_poly.entity_id
_entity_poly.type
_entity_poly.pdbx_seq_one_letter_code
_entity_poly.pdbx_strand_id
1 'polypeptide(L)'
;AQREVRYVAIEIGTGSYQPRPASDIFAHRYGDCKDKVTVLSTMLHEIGVDSYYVLVNTARGVVSSDFPSLGAINHVIAAIRIPAGSPTNGLYSIIEHPRLGKLLLFDPTNATTAFGSLPKYLQESRGLLVSGDGGELIELPAQPAESSRLTVTAKLKIGTDGTLEGDVHEIRPGTAAAEYREQVASLSDAERTKFMEKRLTQRFSSYEMRDLVIENVNDLTLDVIVRFHVTAPGYAKHAAGMLIVRPRAFGGGSVPTIDGKERLYAYELNGPSIETEDIEISMPNGLVADEMPAPQRRSAAGVSYTSESSFVGRVLRFRSETRVQQCIVSRAAVEDLSRLFASIHTTERNSVVVKTN
;
A
#
# COMPACT_ATOMS: atom_id res chain seq x y z
N ALA A 1 -11.67 21.10 2.97
CA ALA A 1 -10.24 21.09 3.34
C ALA A 1 -9.39 20.15 2.47
N GLN A 2 -9.74 18.87 2.33
CA GLN A 2 -8.86 17.88 1.68
C GLN A 2 -8.56 18.16 0.20
N ARG A 3 -9.60 18.34 -0.63
CA ARG A 3 -9.49 18.56 -2.09
C ARG A 3 -9.44 20.04 -2.48
N GLU A 4 -10.34 20.84 -1.88
CA GLU A 4 -10.57 22.25 -2.25
C GLU A 4 -9.54 23.25 -1.70
N VAL A 5 -8.54 22.79 -0.91
CA VAL A 5 -7.44 23.62 -0.45
C VAL A 5 -6.15 22.98 -0.95
N ARG A 6 -5.41 23.70 -1.80
CA ARG A 6 -4.15 23.21 -2.36
C ARG A 6 -3.04 23.25 -1.31
N TYR A 7 -2.28 22.15 -1.21
CA TYR A 7 -1.16 22.10 -0.27
C TYR A 7 -0.01 23.00 -0.72
N VAL A 8 0.41 23.94 0.13
CA VAL A 8 1.56 24.83 -0.09
C VAL A 8 2.26 25.02 1.25
N ALA A 9 3.45 24.44 1.40
CA ALA A 9 4.27 24.58 2.60
C ALA A 9 4.79 26.02 2.74
N ILE A 10 4.46 26.69 3.85
CA ILE A 10 4.95 28.03 4.18
C ILE A 10 5.49 28.02 5.61
N GLU A 11 6.81 27.89 5.74
CA GLU A 11 7.51 27.68 7.01
C GLU A 11 8.46 28.84 7.33
N ILE A 12 7.97 30.08 7.21
CA ILE A 12 8.78 31.28 7.46
C ILE A 12 8.40 31.87 8.83
N GLY A 13 9.39 31.96 9.73
CA GLY A 13 9.24 32.60 11.03
C GLY A 13 8.20 31.92 11.91
N THR A 14 7.28 32.69 12.51
CA THR A 14 6.18 32.15 13.31
C THR A 14 5.21 31.30 12.49
N GLY A 15 5.19 31.48 11.17
CA GLY A 15 4.41 30.68 10.24
C GLY A 15 4.80 29.21 10.23
N SER A 16 5.94 28.80 10.79
CA SER A 16 6.26 27.37 10.99
C SER A 16 5.37 26.71 12.06
N TYR A 17 4.82 27.48 13.01
CA TYR A 17 4.05 26.96 14.14
C TYR A 17 2.60 27.43 14.16
N GLN A 18 2.35 28.68 13.77
CA GLN A 18 1.05 29.31 13.86
C GLN A 18 0.30 29.21 12.52
N PRO A 19 -0.92 28.63 12.49
CA PRO A 19 -1.72 28.63 11.28
C PRO A 19 -2.28 30.02 10.97
N ARG A 20 -2.63 30.23 9.70
CA ARG A 20 -3.32 31.44 9.25
C ARG A 20 -4.80 31.41 9.66
N PRO A 21 -5.49 32.56 9.69
CA PRO A 21 -6.94 32.60 9.92
C PRO A 21 -7.69 31.72 8.91
N ALA A 22 -8.68 30.95 9.40
CA ALA A 22 -9.47 30.05 8.57
C ALA A 22 -10.15 30.77 7.40
N SER A 23 -10.64 32.01 7.63
CA SER A 23 -11.24 32.86 6.61
C SER A 23 -10.29 33.11 5.43
N ASP A 24 -9.01 33.37 5.73
CA ASP A 24 -8.01 33.70 4.72
C ASP A 24 -7.66 32.46 3.90
N ILE A 25 -7.47 31.31 4.57
CA ILE A 25 -7.20 30.04 3.91
C ILE A 25 -8.39 29.63 3.03
N PHE A 26 -9.62 29.80 3.54
CA PHE A 26 -10.84 29.48 2.80
C PHE A 26 -11.05 30.38 1.59
N ALA A 27 -10.75 31.68 1.70
CA ALA A 27 -10.85 32.62 0.58
C ALA A 27 -9.81 32.31 -0.51
N HIS A 28 -8.56 32.02 -0.12
CA HIS A 28 -7.45 31.87 -1.06
C HIS A 28 -7.21 30.42 -1.54
N ARG A 29 -7.82 29.42 -0.89
CA ARG A 29 -7.79 28.01 -1.30
C ARG A 29 -6.39 27.38 -1.35
N TYR A 30 -5.46 27.84 -0.51
CA TYR A 30 -4.16 27.20 -0.34
C TYR A 30 -3.68 27.26 1.11
N GLY A 31 -2.86 26.29 1.53
CA GLY A 31 -2.20 26.26 2.84
C GLY A 31 -1.47 24.95 3.11
N ASP A 32 -0.75 24.88 4.21
CA ASP A 32 -0.01 23.69 4.64
C ASP A 32 -0.82 22.81 5.62
N CYS A 33 -0.15 21.94 6.37
CA CYS A 33 -0.79 20.95 7.23
C CYS A 33 -1.67 21.58 8.32
N LYS A 34 -1.13 22.52 9.09
CA LYS A 34 -1.86 23.23 10.14
C LYS A 34 -2.97 24.11 9.57
N ASP A 35 -2.76 24.75 8.42
CA ASP A 35 -3.79 25.55 7.76
C ASP A 35 -5.00 24.70 7.33
N LYS A 36 -4.74 23.52 6.74
CA LYS A 36 -5.81 22.59 6.36
C LYS A 36 -6.58 22.04 7.55
N VAL A 37 -5.88 21.73 8.65
CA VAL A 37 -6.52 21.34 9.92
C VAL A 37 -7.34 22.50 10.48
N THR A 38 -6.82 23.73 10.44
CA THR A 38 -7.55 24.94 10.90
C THR A 38 -8.88 25.10 10.18
N VAL A 39 -8.88 25.06 8.85
CA VAL A 39 -10.13 25.19 8.06
C VAL A 39 -11.09 24.04 8.38
N LEU A 40 -10.58 22.81 8.47
CA LEU A 40 -11.42 21.66 8.82
C LEU A 40 -12.06 21.83 10.20
N SER A 41 -11.25 22.19 11.21
CA SER A 41 -11.73 22.39 12.57
C SER A 41 -12.74 23.51 12.69
N THR A 42 -12.54 24.63 11.98
CA THR A 42 -13.53 25.72 11.92
C THR A 42 -14.84 25.23 11.31
N MET A 43 -14.81 24.51 10.19
CA MET A 43 -16.02 23.98 9.56
C MET A 43 -16.76 22.97 10.44
N LEU A 44 -16.03 22.12 11.17
CA LEU A 44 -16.60 21.19 12.14
C LEU A 44 -17.24 21.92 13.32
N HIS A 45 -16.57 22.95 13.84
CA HIS A 45 -17.09 23.78 14.93
C HIS A 45 -18.43 24.45 14.57
N GLU A 46 -18.56 25.01 13.36
CA GLU A 46 -19.80 25.64 12.89
C GLU A 46 -21.00 24.69 12.85
N ILE A 47 -20.77 23.38 12.73
CA ILE A 47 -21.82 22.34 12.78
C ILE A 47 -21.91 21.64 14.14
N GLY A 48 -21.25 22.18 15.17
CA GLY A 48 -21.29 21.65 16.54
C GLY A 48 -20.46 20.38 16.76
N VAL A 49 -19.46 20.11 15.91
CA VAL A 49 -18.55 18.96 16.05
C VAL A 49 -17.20 19.42 16.57
N ASP A 50 -16.81 18.93 17.75
CA ASP A 50 -15.50 19.22 18.33
C ASP A 50 -14.39 18.55 17.52
N SER A 51 -13.26 19.26 17.39
CA SER A 51 -12.04 18.70 16.82
C SER A 51 -10.81 19.31 17.46
N TYR A 52 -9.70 18.57 17.38
CA TYR A 52 -8.45 18.87 18.05
C TYR A 52 -7.28 18.70 17.09
N TYR A 53 -6.20 19.43 17.34
CA TYR A 53 -4.95 19.27 16.59
C TYR A 53 -4.21 18.03 17.09
N VAL A 54 -3.60 17.29 16.18
CA VAL A 54 -2.65 16.23 16.50
C VAL A 54 -1.36 16.51 15.77
N LEU A 55 -0.32 16.81 16.54
CA LEU A 55 1.02 17.08 16.03
C LEU A 55 1.74 15.73 15.90
N VAL A 56 2.21 15.40 14.69
CA VAL A 56 2.77 14.09 14.38
C VAL A 56 4.10 14.22 13.65
N ASN A 57 4.77 13.09 13.47
CA ASN A 57 5.88 12.97 12.53
C ASN A 57 5.51 12.01 11.40
N THR A 58 5.91 12.34 10.17
CA THR A 58 5.75 11.43 9.02
C THR A 58 6.73 10.26 9.02
N ALA A 59 7.70 10.25 9.94
CA ALA A 59 8.60 9.13 10.22
C ALA A 59 8.24 8.51 11.58
N ARG A 60 7.98 7.19 11.58
CA ARG A 60 7.55 6.46 12.77
C ARG A 60 8.66 6.43 13.83
N GLY A 61 8.25 6.43 15.10
CA GLY A 61 9.17 6.34 16.25
C GLY A 61 9.94 7.61 16.58
N VAL A 62 9.79 8.70 15.82
CA VAL A 62 10.44 10.00 16.11
C VAL A 62 9.79 10.70 17.30
N VAL A 63 8.45 10.64 17.40
CA VAL A 63 7.72 11.15 18.58
C VAL A 63 7.85 10.12 19.71
N SER A 64 8.59 10.48 20.76
CA SER A 64 8.88 9.60 21.89
C SER A 64 8.31 10.13 23.20
N SER A 65 7.89 9.22 24.09
CA SER A 65 7.55 9.54 25.48
C SER A 65 8.77 9.91 26.32
N ASP A 66 9.95 9.47 25.89
CA ASP A 66 11.16 9.52 26.71
C ASP A 66 11.90 10.85 26.54
N PHE A 67 11.60 11.58 25.47
CA PHE A 67 12.26 12.85 25.16
C PHE A 67 11.31 13.84 24.45
N PRO A 68 10.93 14.96 25.10
CA PRO A 68 10.14 16.00 24.45
C PRO A 68 11.01 16.79 23.47
N SER A 69 10.58 16.90 22.22
CA SER A 69 11.26 17.70 21.21
C SER A 69 10.27 18.35 20.25
N LEU A 70 10.33 19.68 20.12
CA LEU A 70 9.58 20.39 19.09
C LEU A 70 10.06 20.02 17.68
N GLY A 71 11.35 19.67 17.52
CA GLY A 71 11.90 19.20 16.25
C GLY A 71 11.46 17.78 15.88
N ALA A 72 10.84 17.04 16.79
CA ALA A 72 10.25 15.74 16.50
C ALA A 72 8.88 15.84 15.81
N ILE A 73 8.31 17.05 15.65
CA ILE A 73 7.06 17.26 14.93
C ILE A 73 7.37 17.88 13.57
N ASN A 74 6.85 17.28 12.50
CA ASN A 74 6.96 17.82 11.13
C ASN A 74 5.62 17.88 10.40
N HIS A 75 4.52 17.48 11.05
CA HIS A 75 3.21 17.39 10.41
C HIS A 75 2.07 17.58 11.42
N VAL A 76 0.89 17.96 10.92
CA VAL A 76 -0.29 18.24 11.74
C VAL A 76 -1.54 17.65 11.08
N ILE A 77 -2.29 16.87 11.85
CA ILE A 77 -3.57 16.26 11.44
C ILE A 77 -4.67 16.64 12.43
N ALA A 78 -5.91 16.20 12.19
CA ALA A 78 -7.05 16.44 13.07
C ALA A 78 -7.45 15.18 13.84
N ALA A 79 -7.91 15.36 15.08
CA ALA A 79 -8.72 14.40 15.82
C ALA A 79 -10.14 14.95 15.91
N ILE A 80 -11.11 14.26 15.32
CA ILE A 80 -12.51 14.69 15.23
C ILE A 80 -13.33 13.90 16.25
N ARG A 81 -14.03 14.57 17.16
CA ARG A 81 -14.94 13.89 18.09
C ARG A 81 -16.12 13.33 17.31
N ILE A 82 -16.33 12.01 17.38
CA ILE A 82 -17.44 11.37 16.69
C ILE A 82 -18.74 11.64 17.48
N PRO A 83 -19.77 12.24 16.86
CA PRO A 83 -21.05 12.45 17.52
C PRO A 83 -21.70 11.12 17.94
N ALA A 84 -22.40 11.10 19.07
CA ALA A 84 -23.09 9.91 19.57
C ALA A 84 -24.09 9.36 18.52
N GLY A 85 -24.10 8.04 18.34
CA GLY A 85 -24.97 7.37 17.36
C GLY A 85 -24.48 7.41 15.91
N SER A 86 -23.36 8.08 15.62
CA SER A 86 -22.77 8.06 14.27
C SER A 86 -22.29 6.64 13.90
N PRO A 87 -22.45 6.21 12.63
CA PRO A 87 -21.92 4.93 12.17
C PRO A 87 -20.39 4.96 12.19
N THR A 88 -19.78 3.92 12.77
CA THR A 88 -18.32 3.78 12.86
C THR A 88 -17.77 2.61 12.04
N ASN A 89 -18.64 1.87 11.34
CA ASN A 89 -18.23 0.72 10.54
C ASN A 89 -17.31 1.18 9.39
N GLY A 90 -16.15 0.55 9.26
CA GLY A 90 -15.16 0.90 8.23
C GLY A 90 -14.32 2.13 8.54
N LEU A 91 -14.46 2.74 9.73
CA LEU A 91 -13.58 3.81 10.20
C LEU A 91 -12.45 3.19 11.05
N TYR A 92 -11.30 2.95 10.41
CA TYR A 92 -10.15 2.29 11.03
C TYR A 92 -9.25 3.23 11.84
N SER A 93 -9.37 4.54 11.66
CA SER A 93 -8.55 5.54 12.37
C SER A 93 -9.19 6.09 13.66
N ILE A 94 -10.11 5.33 14.26
CA ILE A 94 -10.75 5.70 15.53
C ILE A 94 -9.89 5.26 16.71
N ILE A 95 -9.74 6.14 17.69
CA ILE A 95 -9.22 5.83 19.02
C ILE A 95 -10.26 6.13 20.09
N GLU A 96 -10.21 5.39 21.20
CA GLU A 96 -10.99 5.66 22.41
C GLU A 96 -10.17 6.52 23.36
N HIS A 97 -10.58 7.77 23.57
CA HIS A 97 -9.93 8.67 24.51
C HIS A 97 -10.69 8.74 25.84
N PRO A 98 -10.04 8.54 27.00
CA PRO A 98 -10.72 8.41 28.29
C PRO A 98 -11.56 9.63 28.68
N ARG A 99 -11.16 10.83 28.25
CA ARG A 99 -11.87 12.09 28.55
C ARG A 99 -12.69 12.65 27.38
N LEU A 100 -12.33 12.28 26.15
CA LEU A 100 -12.85 12.91 24.93
C LEU A 100 -13.74 11.96 24.11
N GLY A 101 -13.90 10.71 24.57
CA GLY A 101 -14.66 9.69 23.86
C GLY A 101 -13.99 9.25 22.57
N LYS A 102 -14.80 8.84 21.59
CA LYS A 102 -14.33 8.39 20.28
C LYS A 102 -13.78 9.55 19.45
N LEU A 103 -12.51 9.47 19.11
CA LEU A 103 -11.82 10.42 18.23
C LEU A 103 -11.47 9.74 16.92
N LEU A 104 -11.91 10.30 15.79
CA LEU A 104 -11.47 9.92 14.47
C LEU A 104 -10.23 10.73 14.09
N LEU A 105 -9.10 10.07 13.88
CA LEU A 105 -7.90 10.70 13.38
C LEU A 105 -7.98 10.84 11.85
N PHE A 106 -7.76 12.05 11.34
CA PHE A 106 -7.92 12.35 9.93
C PHE A 106 -6.84 13.33 9.45
N ASP A 107 -6.16 12.96 8.37
CA ASP A 107 -5.18 13.81 7.70
C ASP A 107 -5.81 14.53 6.50
N PRO A 108 -6.17 15.82 6.61
CA PRO A 108 -6.74 16.58 5.49
C PRO A 108 -5.69 16.94 4.41
N THR A 109 -4.41 16.67 4.63
CA THR A 109 -3.34 17.02 3.69
C THR A 109 -3.16 15.99 2.60
N ASN A 110 -3.42 14.72 2.91
CA ASN A 110 -3.34 13.62 1.96
C ASN A 110 -4.65 13.52 1.16
N ALA A 111 -4.59 13.77 -0.16
CA ALA A 111 -5.78 13.83 -1.01
C ALA A 111 -6.29 12.46 -1.51
N THR A 112 -5.55 11.39 -1.25
CA THR A 112 -5.81 10.03 -1.76
C THR A 112 -6.25 9.07 -0.67
N THR A 113 -6.07 9.42 0.59
CA THR A 113 -6.54 8.67 1.76
C THR A 113 -8.02 8.94 2.00
N ALA A 114 -8.83 7.88 2.04
CA ALA A 114 -10.26 7.97 2.32
C ALA A 114 -10.53 8.42 3.77
N PHE A 115 -11.67 9.08 3.99
CA PHE A 115 -12.15 9.38 5.33
C PHE A 115 -12.36 8.08 6.11
N GLY A 116 -11.92 8.02 7.36
CA GLY A 116 -11.90 6.78 8.15
C GLY A 116 -10.58 6.04 8.16
N SER A 117 -9.62 6.44 7.32
CA SER A 117 -8.29 5.84 7.25
C SER A 117 -7.19 6.88 7.53
N LEU A 118 -6.03 6.39 7.94
CA LEU A 118 -4.80 7.18 8.05
C LEU A 118 -3.84 6.86 6.90
N PRO A 119 -3.12 7.85 6.36
CA PRO A 119 -1.97 7.61 5.51
C PRO A 119 -1.03 6.62 6.19
N LYS A 120 -0.47 5.72 5.39
CA LYS A 120 0.30 4.59 5.88
C LYS A 120 1.42 5.01 6.84
N TYR A 121 2.18 6.03 6.47
CA TYR A 121 3.31 6.55 7.25
C TYR A 121 2.92 7.12 8.63
N LEU A 122 1.63 7.39 8.89
CA LEU A 122 1.14 7.83 10.21
C LEU A 122 0.64 6.69 11.10
N GLN A 123 0.39 5.51 10.53
CA GLN A 123 -0.10 4.36 11.31
C GLN A 123 0.98 3.80 12.24
N GLU A 124 0.59 3.27 13.40
CA GLU A 124 1.50 2.69 14.39
C GLU A 124 2.62 3.68 14.80
N SER A 125 2.20 4.93 15.04
CA SER A 125 3.08 6.03 15.43
C SER A 125 2.48 6.77 16.62
N ARG A 126 3.19 7.78 17.13
CA ARG A 126 2.73 8.64 18.22
C ARG A 126 2.47 10.05 17.73
N GLY A 127 1.46 10.68 18.32
CA GLY A 127 1.14 12.07 18.10
C GLY A 127 0.87 12.79 19.41
N LEU A 128 1.08 14.11 19.42
CA LEU A 128 0.68 14.98 20.52
C LEU A 128 -0.70 15.56 20.21
N LEU A 129 -1.72 15.05 20.88
CA LEU A 129 -3.08 15.59 20.87
C LEU A 129 -3.11 16.88 21.69
N VAL A 130 -3.59 17.97 21.10
CA VAL A 130 -3.68 19.28 21.76
C VAL A 130 -5.13 19.62 22.04
N SER A 131 -5.46 19.72 23.33
CA SER A 131 -6.79 20.03 23.85
C SER A 131 -6.77 21.32 24.68
N GLY A 132 -7.94 21.80 25.10
CA GLY A 132 -8.04 22.94 26.01
C GLY A 132 -7.35 22.73 27.36
N ASP A 133 -7.18 21.47 27.78
CA ASP A 133 -6.54 21.09 29.05
C ASP A 133 -5.01 20.86 28.90
N GLY A 134 -4.45 21.04 27.70
CA GLY A 134 -3.04 20.83 27.41
C GLY A 134 -2.79 19.73 26.36
N GLY A 135 -1.54 19.28 26.29
CA GLY A 135 -1.07 18.28 25.33
C GLY A 135 -0.92 16.88 25.93
N GLU A 136 -1.39 15.86 25.22
CA GLU A 136 -1.31 14.45 25.61
C GLU A 136 -0.73 13.62 24.46
N LEU A 137 0.20 12.71 24.75
CA LEU A 137 0.69 11.76 23.75
C LEU A 137 -0.35 10.66 23.53
N ILE A 138 -0.72 10.43 22.28
CA ILE A 138 -1.63 9.38 21.84
C ILE A 138 -0.94 8.46 20.84
N GLU A 139 -1.37 7.20 20.83
CA GLU A 139 -0.98 6.23 19.80
C GLU A 139 -1.93 6.37 18.59
N LEU A 140 -1.36 6.39 17.38
CA LEU A 140 -2.10 6.34 16.13
C LEU A 140 -2.32 4.87 15.75
N PRO A 141 -3.56 4.43 15.49
CA PRO A 141 -3.86 3.04 15.27
C PRO A 141 -3.28 2.54 13.95
N ALA A 142 -2.84 1.29 13.93
CA ALA A 142 -2.61 0.54 12.70
C ALA A 142 -3.95 0.12 12.09
N GLN A 143 -4.06 0.14 10.77
CA GLN A 143 -5.22 -0.44 10.09
C GLN A 143 -5.03 -1.96 9.90
N PRO A 144 -6.11 -2.76 9.90
CA PRO A 144 -5.99 -4.19 9.64
C PRO A 144 -5.47 -4.45 8.23
N ALA A 145 -4.71 -5.53 8.03
CA ALA A 145 -4.14 -5.88 6.73
C ALA A 145 -5.21 -6.02 5.63
N GLU A 146 -6.42 -6.44 5.99
CA GLU A 146 -7.60 -6.52 5.13
C GLU A 146 -7.99 -5.18 4.48
N SER A 147 -7.71 -4.07 5.15
CA SER A 147 -7.96 -2.72 4.63
C SER A 147 -6.92 -2.27 3.59
N SER A 148 -5.89 -3.08 3.34
CA SER A 148 -4.80 -2.79 2.42
C SER A 148 -4.48 -4.03 1.59
N ARG A 149 -5.24 -4.25 0.51
CA ARG A 149 -5.12 -5.45 -0.31
C ARG A 149 -4.73 -5.14 -1.74
N LEU A 150 -3.87 -5.99 -2.31
CA LEU A 150 -3.70 -6.14 -3.75
C LEU A 150 -4.12 -7.56 -4.14
N THR A 151 -5.11 -7.67 -5.01
CA THR A 151 -5.46 -8.95 -5.64
C THR A 151 -5.12 -8.89 -7.11
N VAL A 152 -4.26 -9.80 -7.57
CA VAL A 152 -3.90 -9.97 -8.97
C VAL A 152 -4.50 -11.27 -9.46
N THR A 153 -5.31 -11.19 -10.51
CA THR A 153 -5.82 -12.36 -11.24
C THR A 153 -5.35 -12.28 -12.68
N ALA A 154 -4.87 -13.39 -13.23
CA ALA A 154 -4.42 -13.43 -14.61
C ALA A 154 -4.85 -14.72 -15.30
N LYS A 155 -5.40 -14.58 -16.51
CA LYS A 155 -5.77 -15.71 -17.38
C LYS A 155 -4.92 -15.62 -18.64
N LEU A 156 -3.98 -16.55 -18.73
CA LEU A 156 -2.90 -16.51 -19.70
C LEU A 156 -2.87 -17.81 -20.51
N LYS A 157 -2.21 -17.76 -21.65
CA LYS A 157 -1.85 -18.90 -22.48
C LYS A 157 -0.39 -18.79 -22.89
N ILE A 158 0.25 -19.94 -23.08
CA ILE A 158 1.57 -20.02 -23.72
C ILE A 158 1.42 -20.64 -25.11
N GLY A 159 1.97 -19.98 -26.11
CA GLY A 159 2.09 -20.50 -27.48
C GLY A 159 3.18 -21.57 -27.60
N THR A 160 3.18 -22.32 -28.71
CA THR A 160 4.24 -23.30 -29.00
C THR A 160 5.62 -22.67 -29.17
N ASP A 161 5.65 -21.40 -29.54
CA ASP A 161 6.84 -20.54 -29.64
C ASP A 161 7.34 -20.01 -28.28
N GLY A 162 6.61 -20.28 -27.19
CA GLY A 162 6.93 -19.81 -25.84
C GLY A 162 6.44 -18.39 -25.53
N THR A 163 5.63 -17.80 -26.39
CA THR A 163 5.00 -16.49 -26.14
C THR A 163 3.90 -16.62 -25.09
N LEU A 164 3.94 -15.80 -24.04
CA LEU A 164 2.87 -15.67 -23.05
C LEU A 164 1.89 -14.59 -23.51
N GLU A 165 0.60 -14.85 -23.43
CA GLU A 165 -0.43 -13.87 -23.81
C GLU A 165 -1.66 -14.00 -22.90
N GLY A 166 -2.30 -12.89 -22.54
CA GLY A 166 -3.61 -12.92 -21.90
C GLY A 166 -3.96 -11.68 -21.11
N ASP A 167 -5.01 -11.80 -20.30
CA ASP A 167 -5.62 -10.69 -19.57
C ASP A 167 -5.20 -10.71 -18.09
N VAL A 168 -4.91 -9.52 -17.58
CA VAL A 168 -4.53 -9.29 -16.19
C VAL A 168 -5.53 -8.33 -15.56
N HIS A 169 -5.94 -8.63 -14.34
CA HIS A 169 -6.88 -7.82 -13.56
C HIS A 169 -6.36 -7.67 -12.12
N GLU A 170 -6.12 -6.42 -11.73
CA GLU A 170 -5.70 -6.03 -10.39
C GLU A 170 -6.81 -5.25 -9.68
N ILE A 171 -7.09 -5.59 -8.41
CA ILE A 171 -8.05 -4.88 -7.55
C ILE A 171 -7.32 -4.41 -6.29
N ARG A 172 -7.53 -3.14 -5.92
CA ARG A 172 -6.95 -2.51 -4.74
C ARG A 172 -8.02 -1.76 -3.94
N PRO A 173 -8.46 -2.29 -2.79
CA PRO A 173 -9.24 -1.54 -1.81
C PRO A 173 -8.38 -0.71 -0.85
N GLY A 174 -9.04 0.23 -0.16
CA GLY A 174 -8.53 0.93 1.02
C GLY A 174 -7.14 1.55 0.87
N THR A 175 -6.22 1.22 1.78
CA THR A 175 -4.87 1.83 1.82
C THR A 175 -4.07 1.51 0.54
N ALA A 176 -4.19 0.30 -0.02
CA ALA A 176 -3.53 -0.05 -1.27
C ALA A 176 -4.07 0.78 -2.46
N ALA A 177 -5.36 1.14 -2.43
CA ALA A 177 -5.96 2.05 -3.39
C ALA A 177 -5.36 3.46 -3.25
N ALA A 178 -5.25 3.97 -2.02
CA ALA A 178 -4.67 5.28 -1.73
C ALA A 178 -3.21 5.38 -2.23
N GLU A 179 -2.38 4.38 -1.93
CA GLU A 179 -0.97 4.33 -2.38
C GLU A 179 -0.85 4.27 -3.91
N TYR A 180 -1.76 3.59 -4.58
CA TYR A 180 -1.77 3.57 -6.05
C TYR A 180 -2.19 4.94 -6.61
N ARG A 181 -3.23 5.56 -6.04
CA ARG A 181 -3.67 6.92 -6.44
C ARG A 181 -2.57 7.96 -6.28
N GLU A 182 -1.75 7.89 -5.22
CA GLU A 182 -0.62 8.80 -5.05
C GLU A 182 0.35 8.78 -6.24
N GLN A 183 0.48 7.64 -6.92
CA GLN A 183 1.37 7.47 -8.05
C GLN A 183 0.74 7.90 -9.38
N VAL A 184 -0.59 7.84 -9.52
CA VAL A 184 -1.26 7.96 -10.83
C VAL A 184 -2.34 9.03 -10.94
N ALA A 185 -2.80 9.61 -9.83
CA ALA A 185 -3.95 10.52 -9.84
C ALA A 185 -3.65 11.82 -10.59
N SER A 186 -2.45 12.37 -10.44
CA SER A 186 -2.00 13.57 -11.15
C SER A 186 -1.50 13.31 -12.58
N LEU A 187 -1.33 12.05 -12.97
CA LEU A 187 -0.81 11.68 -14.28
C LEU A 187 -1.90 11.75 -15.36
N SER A 188 -1.52 12.20 -16.54
CA SER A 188 -2.31 12.02 -17.77
C SER A 188 -2.39 10.55 -18.17
N ASP A 189 -3.32 10.19 -19.05
CA ASP A 189 -3.48 8.80 -19.49
C ASP A 189 -2.21 8.26 -20.19
N ALA A 190 -1.52 9.09 -20.97
CA ALA A 190 -0.25 8.71 -21.59
C ALA A 190 0.86 8.44 -20.54
N GLU A 191 0.90 9.22 -19.46
CA GLU A 191 1.85 9.01 -18.36
C GLU A 191 1.48 7.78 -17.52
N ARG A 192 0.19 7.50 -17.34
CA ARG A 192 -0.30 6.26 -16.70
C ARG A 192 0.09 5.03 -17.50
N THR A 193 -0.01 5.08 -18.83
CA THR A 193 0.48 4.02 -19.71
C THR A 193 1.97 3.80 -19.51
N LYS A 194 2.79 4.86 -19.54
CA LYS A 194 4.25 4.78 -19.29
C LYS A 194 4.58 4.25 -17.89
N PHE A 195 3.79 4.62 -16.89
CA PHE A 195 3.93 4.09 -15.53
C PHE A 195 3.72 2.58 -15.50
N MET A 196 2.68 2.08 -16.17
CA MET A 196 2.40 0.65 -16.28
C MET A 196 3.47 -0.09 -17.11
N GLU A 197 3.91 0.48 -18.23
CA GLU A 197 5.02 -0.04 -19.02
C GLU A 197 6.30 -0.21 -18.17
N LYS A 198 6.66 0.80 -17.38
CA LYS A 198 7.81 0.73 -16.48
C LYS A 198 7.68 -0.38 -15.42
N ARG A 199 6.46 -0.71 -14.98
CA ARG A 199 6.24 -1.87 -14.09
C ARG A 199 6.49 -3.19 -14.84
N LEU A 200 6.06 -3.29 -16.10
CA LEU A 200 6.18 -4.51 -16.90
C LEU A 200 7.62 -4.79 -17.36
N THR A 201 8.44 -3.76 -17.61
CA THR A 201 9.87 -3.94 -17.94
C THR A 201 10.67 -4.65 -16.84
N GLN A 202 10.22 -4.58 -15.59
CA GLN A 202 10.85 -5.30 -14.48
C GLN A 202 10.57 -6.81 -14.51
N ARG A 203 9.61 -7.26 -15.33
CA ARG A 203 9.13 -8.65 -15.39
C ARG A 203 9.41 -9.31 -16.73
N PHE A 204 9.29 -8.56 -17.81
CA PHE A 204 9.42 -9.07 -19.16
C PHE A 204 10.56 -8.36 -19.89
N SER A 205 11.45 -9.12 -20.52
CA SER A 205 12.52 -8.58 -21.36
C SER A 205 11.99 -7.95 -22.65
N SER A 206 10.84 -8.43 -23.14
CA SER A 206 10.10 -7.88 -24.27
C SER A 206 8.62 -8.14 -24.01
N TYR A 207 7.78 -7.13 -24.25
CA TYR A 207 6.33 -7.23 -24.10
C TYR A 207 5.62 -6.18 -24.94
N GLU A 208 4.34 -6.42 -25.20
CA GLU A 208 3.35 -5.47 -25.67
C GLU A 208 2.21 -5.42 -24.64
N MET A 209 1.74 -4.21 -24.32
CA MET A 209 0.58 -3.99 -23.46
C MET A 209 -0.52 -3.30 -24.28
N ARG A 210 -1.73 -3.84 -24.24
CA ARG A 210 -2.91 -3.28 -24.90
C ARG A 210 -4.07 -3.17 -23.90
N ASP A 211 -5.07 -2.37 -24.28
CA ASP A 211 -6.34 -2.26 -23.57
C ASP A 211 -6.19 -1.91 -22.08
N LEU A 212 -5.23 -1.05 -21.75
CA LEU A 212 -5.03 -0.58 -20.37
C LEU A 212 -6.24 0.26 -19.93
N VAL A 213 -6.87 -0.17 -18.85
CA VAL A 213 -7.93 0.55 -18.15
C VAL A 213 -7.54 0.68 -16.67
N ILE A 214 -7.61 1.90 -16.15
CA ILE A 214 -7.44 2.21 -14.72
C ILE A 214 -8.68 2.95 -14.24
N GLU A 215 -9.48 2.32 -13.39
CA GLU A 215 -10.75 2.86 -12.91
C GLU A 215 -10.62 3.48 -11.52
N ASN A 216 -11.56 4.37 -11.18
CA ASN A 216 -11.77 4.91 -9.83
C ASN A 216 -10.56 5.64 -9.21
N VAL A 217 -9.67 6.17 -10.05
CA VAL A 217 -8.48 6.92 -9.61
C VAL A 217 -8.86 8.15 -8.76
N ASN A 218 -9.98 8.79 -9.06
CA ASN A 218 -10.42 10.03 -8.40
C ASN A 218 -11.56 9.84 -7.39
N ASP A 219 -12.08 8.62 -7.23
CA ASP A 219 -13.16 8.31 -6.28
C ASP A 219 -12.59 7.51 -5.10
N LEU A 220 -12.51 8.13 -3.92
CA LEU A 220 -11.92 7.49 -2.73
C LEU A 220 -12.84 6.44 -2.09
N THR A 221 -14.11 6.37 -2.51
CA THR A 221 -15.10 5.44 -1.95
C THR A 221 -15.11 4.09 -2.66
N LEU A 222 -14.44 4.01 -3.80
CA LEU A 222 -14.37 2.80 -4.64
C LEU A 222 -12.96 2.20 -4.63
N ASP A 223 -12.87 0.93 -4.98
CA ASP A 223 -11.60 0.25 -5.19
C ASP A 223 -10.95 0.73 -6.49
N VAL A 224 -9.63 0.81 -6.52
CA VAL A 224 -8.91 1.00 -7.79
C VAL A 224 -8.84 -0.32 -8.52
N ILE A 225 -9.25 -0.31 -9.79
CA ILE A 225 -9.22 -1.47 -10.68
C ILE A 225 -8.27 -1.19 -11.84
N VAL A 226 -7.36 -2.13 -12.13
CA VAL A 226 -6.45 -2.06 -13.28
C VAL A 226 -6.67 -3.30 -14.13
N ARG A 227 -6.93 -3.12 -15.42
CA ARG A 227 -7.07 -4.20 -16.40
C ARG A 227 -6.21 -3.92 -17.61
N PHE A 228 -5.56 -4.94 -18.14
CA PHE A 228 -4.80 -4.83 -19.38
C PHE A 228 -4.61 -6.20 -20.03
N HIS A 229 -4.39 -6.19 -21.33
CA HIS A 229 -3.93 -7.34 -22.09
C HIS A 229 -2.42 -7.26 -22.28
N VAL A 230 -1.73 -8.39 -22.19
CA VAL A 230 -0.28 -8.45 -22.32
C VAL A 230 0.14 -9.59 -23.25
N THR A 231 1.14 -9.31 -24.09
CA THR A 231 1.82 -10.31 -24.91
C THR A 231 3.32 -10.20 -24.62
N ALA A 232 3.95 -11.30 -24.22
CA ALA A 232 5.37 -11.34 -23.85
C ALA A 232 6.07 -12.48 -24.62
N PRO A 233 6.69 -12.18 -25.79
CA PRO A 233 7.43 -13.15 -26.58
C PRO A 233 8.62 -13.74 -25.80
N GLY A 234 8.86 -15.03 -26.02
CA GLY A 234 9.98 -15.74 -25.40
C GLY A 234 9.92 -15.78 -23.86
N TYR A 235 8.73 -15.66 -23.29
CA TYR A 235 8.53 -15.80 -21.85
C TYR A 235 8.90 -17.19 -21.36
N ALA A 236 8.32 -18.21 -22.00
CA ALA A 236 8.68 -19.60 -21.76
C ALA A 236 9.93 -19.97 -22.55
N LYS A 237 10.86 -20.68 -21.91
CA LYS A 237 12.15 -21.05 -22.51
C LYS A 237 12.16 -22.51 -22.90
N HIS A 238 12.51 -22.78 -24.16
CA HIS A 238 12.79 -24.14 -24.61
C HIS A 238 14.19 -24.56 -24.18
N ALA A 239 14.30 -25.73 -23.55
CA ALA A 239 15.57 -26.31 -23.13
C ALA A 239 15.50 -27.84 -23.23
N ALA A 240 16.35 -28.44 -24.07
CA ALA A 240 16.45 -29.90 -24.24
C ALA A 240 15.09 -30.61 -24.48
N GLY A 241 14.21 -30.03 -25.30
CA GLY A 241 12.87 -30.59 -25.59
C GLY A 241 11.82 -30.34 -24.50
N MET A 242 12.18 -29.63 -23.44
CA MET A 242 11.28 -29.20 -22.37
C MET A 242 10.98 -27.70 -22.49
N LEU A 243 9.88 -27.29 -21.89
CA LEU A 243 9.47 -25.90 -21.77
C LEU A 243 9.54 -25.48 -20.30
N ILE A 244 10.36 -24.48 -20.00
CA ILE A 244 10.55 -23.92 -18.68
C ILE A 244 9.68 -22.68 -18.57
N VAL A 245 8.76 -22.68 -17.61
CA VAL A 245 7.79 -21.61 -17.40
C VAL A 245 7.86 -21.12 -15.96
N ARG A 246 7.94 -19.81 -15.76
CA ARG A 246 7.78 -19.23 -14.42
C ARG A 246 6.27 -19.16 -14.10
N PRO A 247 5.76 -19.84 -13.07
CA PRO A 247 4.32 -19.83 -12.76
C PRO A 247 3.83 -18.45 -12.31
N ARG A 248 4.67 -17.73 -11.55
CA ARG A 248 4.40 -16.35 -11.13
C ARG A 248 4.77 -15.35 -12.24
N ALA A 249 3.84 -15.12 -13.17
CA ALA A 249 4.02 -14.16 -14.27
C ALA A 249 3.84 -12.70 -13.84
N PHE A 250 2.97 -12.45 -12.87
CA PHE A 250 2.63 -11.11 -12.37
C PHE A 250 2.99 -10.97 -10.90
N GLY A 251 2.39 -10.00 -10.22
CA GLY A 251 2.56 -9.70 -8.81
C GLY A 251 2.84 -8.22 -8.54
N GLY A 252 2.56 -7.80 -7.31
CA GLY A 252 3.09 -6.59 -6.73
C GLY A 252 4.60 -6.64 -6.61
N GLY A 253 5.21 -5.52 -6.22
CA GLY A 253 6.66 -5.45 -6.01
C GLY A 253 7.10 -6.61 -5.12
N SER A 254 8.23 -7.26 -5.45
CA SER A 254 8.80 -8.25 -4.52
C SER A 254 9.02 -7.60 -3.16
N VAL A 255 8.97 -8.39 -2.08
CA VAL A 255 9.45 -7.96 -0.76
C VAL A 255 10.82 -7.26 -0.89
N PRO A 256 11.12 -6.24 -0.08
CA PRO A 256 12.37 -5.52 -0.23
C PRO A 256 13.57 -6.41 0.11
N THR A 257 14.72 -6.14 -0.50
CA THR A 257 15.99 -6.70 -0.02
C THR A 257 16.44 -5.92 1.20
N ILE A 258 16.69 -6.61 2.31
CA ILE A 258 17.31 -6.02 3.50
C ILE A 258 18.81 -6.23 3.39
N ASP A 259 19.59 -5.14 3.46
CA ASP A 259 21.04 -5.27 3.50
C ASP A 259 21.50 -5.99 4.78
N GLY A 260 22.62 -6.72 4.69
CA GLY A 260 23.16 -7.48 5.81
C GLY A 260 23.97 -6.65 6.81
N LYS A 261 23.87 -5.30 6.78
CA LYS A 261 24.65 -4.46 7.69
C LYS A 261 24.02 -4.49 9.08
N GLU A 262 24.87 -4.38 10.09
CA GLU A 262 24.39 -4.24 11.46
C GLU A 262 23.49 -2.99 11.58
N ARG A 263 22.33 -3.15 12.22
CA ARG A 263 21.33 -2.08 12.36
C ARG A 263 21.29 -1.58 13.79
N LEU A 264 21.28 -0.26 13.95
CA LEU A 264 21.05 0.39 15.25
C LEU A 264 19.57 0.43 15.63
N TYR A 265 18.68 0.52 14.64
CA TYR A 265 17.25 0.74 14.80
C TYR A 265 16.42 -0.44 14.29
N ALA A 266 15.15 -0.47 14.71
CA ALA A 266 14.14 -1.35 14.16
C ALA A 266 14.03 -1.23 12.63
N TYR A 267 13.42 -2.23 12.00
CA TYR A 267 13.11 -2.19 10.57
C TYR A 267 11.66 -1.76 10.38
N GLU A 268 11.45 -0.72 9.57
CA GLU A 268 10.13 -0.22 9.23
C GLU A 268 9.62 -0.91 7.96
N LEU A 269 8.56 -1.70 8.12
CA LEU A 269 7.82 -2.29 7.02
C LEU A 269 6.90 -1.25 6.39
N ASN A 270 6.54 -1.53 5.14
CA ASN A 270 5.45 -0.86 4.46
C ASN A 270 4.09 -1.38 4.98
N GLY A 271 3.85 -1.30 6.30
CA GLY A 271 2.56 -1.47 6.99
C GLY A 271 1.80 -2.80 6.79
N PRO A 272 0.71 -3.01 7.56
CA PRO A 272 -0.17 -4.15 7.37
C PRO A 272 -0.75 -4.18 5.96
N SER A 273 -0.67 -5.32 5.30
CA SER A 273 -1.13 -5.50 3.93
C SER A 273 -1.29 -6.97 3.55
N ILE A 274 -2.09 -7.22 2.52
CA ILE A 274 -2.27 -8.54 1.91
C ILE A 274 -2.06 -8.40 0.40
N GLU A 275 -1.18 -9.22 -0.15
CA GLU A 275 -1.05 -9.40 -1.59
C GLU A 275 -1.38 -10.83 -1.96
N THR A 276 -2.34 -11.02 -2.86
CA THR A 276 -2.74 -12.34 -3.36
C THR A 276 -2.64 -12.39 -4.88
N GLU A 277 -2.13 -13.50 -5.39
CA GLU A 277 -2.05 -13.75 -6.83
C GLU A 277 -2.77 -15.07 -7.15
N ASP A 278 -3.63 -15.07 -8.17
CA ASP A 278 -4.21 -16.27 -8.76
C ASP A 278 -4.00 -16.22 -10.28
N ILE A 279 -3.07 -17.04 -10.77
CA ILE A 279 -2.61 -17.03 -12.15
C ILE A 279 -2.90 -18.39 -12.78
N GLU A 280 -3.63 -18.38 -13.88
CA GLU A 280 -3.88 -19.56 -14.72
C GLU A 280 -3.13 -19.40 -16.05
N ILE A 281 -2.33 -20.40 -16.42
CA ILE A 281 -1.60 -20.43 -17.69
C ILE A 281 -1.97 -21.70 -18.45
N SER A 282 -2.66 -21.54 -19.56
CA SER A 282 -2.99 -22.62 -20.48
C SER A 282 -1.77 -22.97 -21.35
N MET A 283 -1.25 -24.18 -21.22
CA MET A 283 -0.12 -24.69 -22.01
C MET A 283 -0.57 -25.29 -23.33
N PRO A 284 0.31 -25.40 -24.35
CA PRO A 284 0.05 -26.16 -25.58
C PRO A 284 -0.39 -27.62 -25.35
N ASN A 285 -0.98 -28.24 -26.40
CA ASN A 285 -1.38 -29.65 -26.38
C ASN A 285 -0.19 -30.59 -26.17
N GLY A 286 -0.43 -31.73 -25.51
CA GLY A 286 0.55 -32.81 -25.39
C GLY A 286 1.65 -32.58 -24.35
N LEU A 287 1.56 -31.53 -23.55
CA LEU A 287 2.50 -31.25 -22.47
C LEU A 287 2.00 -31.77 -21.12
N VAL A 288 2.92 -32.34 -20.35
CA VAL A 288 2.73 -32.78 -18.96
C VAL A 288 3.76 -32.12 -18.06
N ALA A 289 3.44 -31.94 -16.78
CA ALA A 289 4.41 -31.46 -15.79
C ALA A 289 5.48 -32.52 -15.52
N ASP A 290 6.73 -32.10 -15.51
CA ASP A 290 7.90 -32.93 -15.16
C ASP A 290 8.42 -32.56 -13.77
N GLU A 291 8.71 -31.26 -13.57
CA GLU A 291 9.15 -30.72 -12.29
C GLU A 291 8.27 -29.54 -11.89
N MET A 292 7.86 -29.54 -10.61
CA MET A 292 7.05 -28.48 -10.03
C MET A 292 7.67 -27.98 -8.72
N PRO A 293 7.62 -26.66 -8.44
CA PRO A 293 8.03 -26.13 -7.16
C PRO A 293 7.18 -26.72 -6.03
N ALA A 294 7.84 -27.18 -4.96
CA ALA A 294 7.13 -27.60 -3.76
C ALA A 294 6.34 -26.42 -3.15
N PRO A 295 5.14 -26.66 -2.58
CA PRO A 295 4.40 -25.63 -1.87
C PRO A 295 5.25 -24.98 -0.77
N GLN A 296 5.14 -23.67 -0.64
CA GLN A 296 5.84 -22.89 0.38
C GLN A 296 4.84 -22.40 1.43
N ARG A 297 5.23 -22.50 2.69
CA ARG A 297 4.56 -21.84 3.82
C ARG A 297 5.64 -21.39 4.79
N ARG A 298 5.82 -20.08 4.92
CA ARG A 298 6.89 -19.47 5.70
C ARG A 298 6.34 -18.27 6.46
N SER A 299 6.89 -17.99 7.63
CA SER A 299 6.54 -16.81 8.42
C SER A 299 7.68 -16.40 9.33
N ALA A 300 7.89 -15.10 9.47
CA ALA A 300 8.85 -14.51 10.39
C ALA A 300 8.45 -13.05 10.66
N ALA A 301 8.66 -12.58 11.89
CA ALA A 301 8.57 -11.17 12.24
C ALA A 301 7.30 -10.44 11.72
N GLY A 302 6.12 -11.04 11.91
CA GLY A 302 4.84 -10.46 11.49
C GLY A 302 4.60 -10.45 9.98
N VAL A 303 5.41 -11.18 9.20
CA VAL A 303 5.21 -11.43 7.78
C VAL A 303 5.02 -12.93 7.54
N SER A 304 4.05 -13.29 6.72
CA SER A 304 3.83 -14.66 6.24
C SER A 304 3.74 -14.70 4.72
N TYR A 305 4.24 -15.79 4.14
CA TYR A 305 4.20 -16.07 2.71
C TYR A 305 3.75 -17.51 2.47
N THR A 306 2.81 -17.67 1.55
CA THR A 306 2.43 -18.97 1.00
C THR A 306 2.46 -18.94 -0.51
N SER A 307 2.84 -20.06 -1.12
CA SER A 307 2.66 -20.24 -2.56
C SER A 307 2.54 -21.70 -2.94
N GLU A 308 1.73 -21.98 -3.94
CA GLU A 308 1.55 -23.30 -4.51
C GLU A 308 1.42 -23.24 -6.02
N SER A 309 1.82 -24.31 -6.68
CA SER A 309 1.59 -24.53 -8.11
C SER A 309 0.92 -25.87 -8.31
N SER A 310 -0.01 -25.96 -9.26
CA SER A 310 -0.61 -27.22 -9.68
C SER A 310 -0.75 -27.28 -11.19
N PHE A 311 -0.66 -28.47 -11.77
CA PHE A 311 -0.82 -28.68 -13.20
C PHE A 311 -1.95 -29.69 -13.43
N VAL A 312 -3.09 -29.22 -13.92
CA VAL A 312 -4.27 -30.07 -14.13
C VAL A 312 -4.72 -29.96 -15.58
N GLY A 313 -4.73 -31.11 -16.28
CA GLY A 313 -4.99 -31.17 -17.71
C GLY A 313 -3.92 -30.43 -18.51
N ARG A 314 -4.23 -29.20 -18.92
CA ARG A 314 -3.31 -28.30 -19.65
C ARG A 314 -3.07 -26.96 -18.93
N VAL A 315 -3.59 -26.80 -17.72
CA VAL A 315 -3.57 -25.53 -17.01
C VAL A 315 -2.59 -25.61 -15.86
N LEU A 316 -1.54 -24.78 -15.93
CA LEU A 316 -0.69 -24.47 -14.80
C LEU A 316 -1.38 -23.39 -13.97
N ARG A 317 -1.70 -23.69 -12.71
CA ARG A 317 -2.24 -22.74 -11.75
C ARG A 317 -1.19 -22.37 -10.73
N PHE A 318 -1.07 -21.09 -10.42
CA PHE A 318 -0.22 -20.56 -9.39
C PHE A 318 -1.04 -19.71 -8.42
N ARG A 319 -0.85 -19.95 -7.13
CA ARG A 319 -1.43 -19.12 -6.08
C ARG A 319 -0.37 -18.69 -5.10
N SER A 320 -0.45 -17.46 -4.65
CA SER A 320 0.38 -16.94 -3.56
C SER A 320 -0.42 -16.01 -2.65
N GLU A 321 0.03 -15.91 -1.40
CA GLU A 321 -0.36 -14.86 -0.48
C GLU A 321 0.87 -14.38 0.28
N THR A 322 1.12 -13.07 0.24
CA THR A 322 2.02 -12.40 1.18
C THR A 322 1.18 -11.56 2.12
N ARG A 323 1.38 -11.73 3.42
CA ARG A 323 0.66 -10.98 4.45
C ARG A 323 1.64 -10.33 5.42
N VAL A 324 1.45 -9.04 5.62
CA VAL A 324 2.16 -8.23 6.62
C VAL A 324 1.16 -7.80 7.69
N GLN A 325 1.51 -7.97 8.97
CA GLN A 325 0.61 -7.70 10.09
C GLN A 325 0.99 -6.48 10.93
N GLN A 326 2.17 -5.90 10.71
CA GLN A 326 2.72 -4.82 11.54
C GLN A 326 3.54 -3.84 10.71
N CYS A 327 3.75 -2.62 11.22
CA CYS A 327 4.60 -1.60 10.60
C CYS A 327 6.06 -1.72 11.05
N ILE A 328 6.33 -2.23 12.26
CA ILE A 328 7.68 -2.23 12.84
C ILE A 328 8.13 -3.65 13.16
N VAL A 329 9.37 -3.97 12.79
CA VAL A 329 10.07 -5.21 13.18
C VAL A 329 11.22 -4.86 14.10
N SER A 330 11.22 -5.44 15.30
CA SER A 330 12.28 -5.20 16.28
C SER A 330 13.66 -5.55 15.72
N ARG A 331 14.70 -4.86 16.17
CA ARG A 331 16.09 -5.10 15.74
C ARG A 331 16.47 -6.59 15.81
N ALA A 332 16.07 -7.28 16.88
CA ALA A 332 16.38 -8.69 17.09
C ALA A 332 15.74 -9.64 16.06
N ALA A 333 14.63 -9.23 15.44
CA ALA A 333 13.89 -10.05 14.48
C ALA A 333 14.21 -9.72 13.00
N VAL A 334 15.09 -8.74 12.74
CA VAL A 334 15.43 -8.33 11.36
C VAL A 334 16.18 -9.41 10.59
N GLU A 335 17.04 -10.19 11.25
CA GLU A 335 17.74 -11.29 10.58
C GLU A 335 16.77 -12.37 10.09
N ASP A 336 15.77 -12.73 10.91
CA ASP A 336 14.72 -13.67 10.53
C ASP A 336 13.88 -13.14 9.36
N LEU A 337 13.52 -11.85 9.40
CA LEU A 337 12.83 -11.19 8.31
C LEU A 337 13.64 -11.19 7.01
N SER A 338 14.94 -10.89 7.09
CA SER A 338 15.85 -10.89 5.93
C SER A 338 15.95 -12.27 5.31
N ARG A 339 16.10 -13.32 6.14
CA ARG A 339 16.09 -14.72 5.67
C ARG A 339 14.76 -15.10 5.01
N LEU A 340 13.63 -14.65 5.58
CA LEU A 340 12.32 -14.84 4.95
C LEU A 340 12.26 -14.17 3.58
N PHE A 341 12.63 -12.89 3.47
CA PHE A 341 12.59 -12.13 2.22
C PHE A 341 13.50 -12.72 1.14
N ALA A 342 14.73 -13.10 1.49
CA ALA A 342 15.63 -13.81 0.59
C ALA A 342 15.00 -15.11 0.07
N SER A 343 14.30 -15.85 0.94
CA SER A 343 13.63 -17.09 0.52
C SER A 343 12.41 -16.88 -0.36
N ILE A 344 11.65 -15.79 -0.14
CA ILE A 344 10.55 -15.37 -1.01
C ILE A 344 11.11 -15.03 -2.39
N HIS A 345 12.16 -14.21 -2.46
CA HIS A 345 12.83 -13.88 -3.72
C HIS A 345 13.31 -15.10 -4.51
N THR A 346 13.85 -16.11 -3.83
CA THR A 346 14.23 -17.37 -4.47
C THR A 346 13.01 -18.11 -4.97
N THR A 347 11.99 -18.28 -4.11
CA THR A 347 10.74 -18.99 -4.46
C THR A 347 10.06 -18.36 -5.65
N GLU A 348 9.93 -17.04 -5.68
CA GLU A 348 9.25 -16.33 -6.74
C GLU A 348 9.92 -16.54 -8.10
N ARG A 349 11.22 -16.88 -8.13
CA ARG A 349 12.00 -17.19 -9.35
C ARG A 349 11.94 -18.66 -9.75
N ASN A 350 11.32 -19.52 -8.96
CA ASN A 350 11.17 -20.93 -9.30
C ASN A 350 10.42 -21.06 -10.63
N SER A 351 10.79 -22.10 -11.38
CA SER A 351 10.15 -22.45 -12.64
C SER A 351 9.47 -23.81 -12.53
N VAL A 352 8.48 -24.01 -13.38
CA VAL A 352 7.88 -25.30 -13.68
C VAL A 352 8.49 -25.79 -14.98
N VAL A 353 8.85 -27.07 -15.01
CA VAL A 353 9.31 -27.74 -16.23
C VAL A 353 8.15 -28.57 -16.75
N VAL A 354 7.73 -28.32 -17.99
CA VAL A 354 6.77 -29.16 -18.70
C VAL A 354 7.44 -29.79 -19.91
N LYS A 355 7.07 -31.03 -20.23
CA LYS A 355 7.63 -31.80 -21.35
C LYS A 355 6.54 -32.42 -22.19
N THR A 356 6.85 -32.77 -23.43
CA THR A 356 5.97 -33.61 -24.24
C THR A 356 5.80 -34.97 -23.58
N ASN A 357 4.55 -35.44 -23.53
CA ASN A 357 4.20 -36.76 -23.02
C ASN A 357 4.78 -37.89 -23.88
#